data_AF-A0A7R8UBE9-F1
#
_entry.id   AF-A0A7R8UBE9-F1
#
_cell.length_a   1.000
_cell.length_b   1.000
_cell.length_c   1.000
_cell.angle_alpha   90.00
_cell.angle_beta   90.00
_cell.angle_gamma   90.00
#
_symmetry.space_group_name_H-M   'P 1'
#
loop_
_entity.id
_entity.type
_entity.pdbx_description
1 polymer ?
#
loop_
_entity_poly.entity_id
_entity_poly.type
_entity_poly.pdbx_seq_one_letter_code
_entity_poly.pdbx_strand_id
1 'polypeptide(L)'
;MDLKIVFIVVVAIVSAYRMEVNNDDDDFAVILCKKFNFSRDVLFKFTTMPHMIDKWIEWIPTFMDADHKPLGTGKTFKALYHDAAATTLLKVTDFDEGNYVAVESNFVFSPRIELYFFDKDLKGMFHWDVVNGSNESGCHNHISHHQRLGSELGVRLTIKSKSALFQYTLGISIRAFLRQETRRLLSNLEAVIQRYLWWHNHFRTEIRGR
;
A
#
# COMPACT_ATOMS: atom_id res chain seq x y z
N MET A 1 3.17 -46.60 5.22
CA MET A 1 3.89 -45.46 5.81
C MET A 1 3.66 -45.53 7.32
N ASP A 2 4.71 -45.70 8.12
CA ASP A 2 4.56 -45.91 9.57
C ASP A 2 3.92 -44.69 10.24
N LEU A 3 2.91 -44.92 11.08
CA LEU A 3 2.19 -43.89 11.85
C LEU A 3 3.15 -42.98 12.65
N LYS A 4 4.29 -43.53 13.09
CA LYS A 4 5.36 -42.80 13.79
C LYS A 4 6.01 -41.74 12.92
N ILE A 5 6.23 -42.04 11.63
CA ILE A 5 6.82 -41.10 10.68
C ILE A 5 5.85 -39.93 10.44
N VAL A 6 4.56 -40.23 10.25
CA VAL A 6 3.53 -39.19 10.09
C VAL A 6 3.47 -38.29 11.32
N PHE A 7 3.51 -38.86 12.52
CA PHE A 7 3.48 -38.09 13.77
C PHE A 7 4.69 -37.17 13.91
N ILE A 8 5.92 -37.67 13.64
CA ILE A 8 7.14 -36.86 13.69
C ILE A 8 7.08 -35.72 12.69
N VAL A 9 6.63 -35.98 11.46
CA VAL A 9 6.49 -34.95 10.42
C VAL A 9 5.48 -33.87 10.84
N VAL A 10 4.32 -34.27 11.38
CA VAL A 10 3.32 -33.30 11.85
C VAL A 10 3.85 -32.47 13.01
N VAL A 11 4.51 -33.08 14.00
CA VAL A 11 5.12 -32.35 15.13
C VAL A 11 6.22 -31.39 14.65
N ALA A 12 7.05 -31.80 13.69
CA ALA A 12 8.06 -30.94 13.10
C ALA A 12 7.44 -29.74 12.35
N ILE A 13 6.39 -29.96 11.55
CA ILE A 13 5.66 -28.88 10.86
C ILE A 13 5.01 -27.93 11.86
N VAL A 14 4.34 -28.45 12.90
CA VAL A 14 3.70 -27.62 13.94
C VAL A 14 4.75 -26.85 14.74
N SER A 15 5.89 -27.47 15.05
CA SER A 15 6.99 -26.81 15.75
C SER A 15 7.61 -25.70 14.90
N ALA A 16 7.85 -25.96 13.60
CA ALA A 16 8.30 -24.95 12.65
C ALA A 16 7.27 -23.81 12.47
N TYR A 17 5.97 -24.10 12.57
CA TYR A 17 4.91 -23.08 12.58
C TYR A 17 4.92 -22.22 13.84
N ARG A 18 5.37 -22.77 14.97
CA ARG A 18 5.43 -22.11 16.29
C ARG A 18 6.78 -21.47 16.59
N MET A 19 7.83 -21.75 15.81
CA MET A 19 9.08 -21.03 15.92
C MET A 19 8.84 -19.58 15.46
N GLU A 20 8.69 -18.70 16.44
CA GLU A 20 8.77 -17.26 16.21
C GLU A 20 10.22 -16.96 15.83
N VAL A 21 10.44 -16.60 14.57
CA VAL A 21 11.72 -16.01 14.15
C VAL A 21 11.73 -14.59 14.68
N ASN A 22 12.87 -14.14 15.20
CA ASN A 22 13.06 -12.73 15.54
C ASN A 22 12.79 -11.91 14.27
N ASN A 23 11.61 -11.31 14.22
CA ASN A 23 11.18 -10.44 13.15
C ASN A 23 11.95 -9.13 13.31
N ASP A 24 12.89 -8.87 12.41
CA ASP A 24 13.11 -7.49 12.03
C ASP A 24 11.82 -7.03 11.31
N ASP A 25 11.24 -5.92 11.73
CA ASP A 25 9.86 -5.49 11.43
C ASP A 25 9.52 -5.29 9.92
N ASP A 26 10.47 -5.60 9.01
CA ASP A 26 10.44 -5.24 7.58
C ASP A 26 10.38 -6.43 6.60
N ASP A 27 10.37 -7.69 7.05
CA ASP A 27 10.68 -8.87 6.21
C ASP A 27 9.76 -9.12 4.98
N PHE A 28 8.53 -8.55 4.95
CA PHE A 28 7.62 -8.62 3.78
C PHE A 28 7.04 -7.27 3.40
N ALA A 29 7.89 -6.27 3.29
CA ALA A 29 7.53 -5.01 2.65
C ALA A 29 7.76 -5.05 1.13
N VAL A 30 6.82 -4.51 0.38
CA VAL A 30 7.03 -4.08 -1.02
C VAL A 30 6.79 -2.59 -1.09
N ILE A 31 7.77 -1.86 -1.59
CA ILE A 31 7.69 -0.42 -1.81
C ILE A 31 7.76 -0.16 -3.30
N LEU A 32 6.81 0.61 -3.82
CA LEU A 32 6.85 1.14 -5.18
C LEU A 32 6.54 2.62 -5.16
N CYS A 33 7.26 3.37 -5.99
CA CYS A 33 7.01 4.79 -6.17
C CYS A 33 6.59 5.10 -7.60
N LYS A 34 5.77 6.14 -7.76
CA LYS A 34 5.37 6.66 -9.05
C LYS A 34 5.26 8.17 -9.01
N LYS A 35 5.76 8.81 -10.06
CA LYS A 35 5.70 10.26 -10.24
C LYS A 35 4.36 10.67 -10.84
N PHE A 36 3.80 11.74 -10.32
CA PHE A 36 2.54 12.32 -10.74
C PHE A 36 2.76 13.79 -11.09
N ASN A 37 2.07 14.28 -12.11
CA ASN A 37 2.16 15.70 -12.52
C ASN A 37 1.18 16.59 -11.74
N PHE A 38 1.11 16.39 -10.42
CA PHE A 38 0.19 17.08 -9.51
C PHE A 38 0.95 17.66 -8.31
N SER A 39 0.34 18.61 -7.60
CA SER A 39 0.88 19.03 -6.32
C SER A 39 0.66 17.93 -5.28
N ARG A 40 1.57 17.85 -4.32
CA ARG A 40 1.51 16.90 -3.21
C ARG A 40 0.16 16.96 -2.49
N ASP A 41 -0.34 18.16 -2.20
CA ASP A 41 -1.59 18.34 -1.46
C ASP A 41 -2.82 17.82 -2.21
N VAL A 42 -2.85 17.97 -3.55
CA VAL A 42 -3.93 17.42 -4.38
C VAL A 42 -3.86 15.90 -4.39
N LEU A 43 -2.66 15.33 -4.55
CA LEU A 43 -2.45 13.89 -4.56
C LEU A 43 -2.82 13.26 -3.20
N PHE A 44 -2.42 13.90 -2.10
CA PHE A 44 -2.77 13.51 -0.74
C PHE A 44 -4.29 13.48 -0.57
N LYS A 45 -4.97 14.62 -0.78
CA LYS A 45 -6.43 14.70 -0.60
C LYS A 45 -7.17 13.67 -1.45
N PHE A 46 -6.74 13.48 -2.70
CA PHE A 46 -7.35 12.54 -3.62
C PHE A 46 -7.22 11.09 -3.16
N THR A 47 -6.01 10.69 -2.74
CA THR A 47 -5.71 9.30 -2.35
C THR A 47 -6.29 8.95 -0.98
N THR A 48 -6.51 9.93 -0.11
CA THR A 48 -7.09 9.72 1.23
C THR A 48 -8.62 9.87 1.28
N MET A 49 -9.26 10.26 0.17
CA MET A 49 -10.72 10.39 0.09
C MET A 49 -11.39 9.00 -0.02
N PRO A 50 -12.27 8.60 0.92
CA PRO A 50 -12.86 7.25 0.92
C PRO A 50 -13.57 6.85 -0.39
N HIS A 51 -14.35 7.77 -0.97
CA HIS A 51 -15.09 7.56 -2.22
C HIS A 51 -14.21 7.59 -3.49
N MET A 52 -12.91 7.88 -3.34
CA MET A 52 -11.94 7.76 -4.42
C MET A 52 -11.13 6.47 -4.27
N ILE A 53 -10.90 6.00 -3.04
CA ILE A 53 -10.18 4.75 -2.75
C ILE A 53 -10.83 3.54 -3.43
N ASP A 54 -12.16 3.43 -3.37
CA ASP A 54 -12.92 2.37 -4.05
C ASP A 54 -12.79 2.39 -5.59
N LYS A 55 -12.27 3.47 -6.18
CA LYS A 55 -12.09 3.61 -7.64
C LYS A 55 -10.72 3.15 -8.12
N TRP A 56 -9.68 3.28 -7.30
CA TRP A 56 -8.31 2.91 -7.70
C TRP A 56 -7.80 1.63 -7.02
N ILE A 57 -8.49 1.14 -5.98
CA ILE A 57 -8.25 -0.16 -5.37
C ILE A 57 -9.32 -1.17 -5.83
N GLU A 58 -9.07 -1.87 -6.94
CA GLU A 58 -10.05 -2.78 -7.56
C GLU A 58 -10.54 -3.90 -6.65
N TRP A 59 -9.68 -4.44 -5.78
CA TRP A 59 -10.03 -5.54 -4.89
C TRP A 59 -10.89 -5.10 -3.68
N ILE A 60 -11.06 -3.79 -3.48
CA ILE A 60 -11.92 -3.20 -2.44
C ILE A 60 -13.12 -2.52 -3.11
N PRO A 61 -14.21 -3.25 -3.40
CA PRO A 61 -15.41 -2.69 -4.03
C PRO A 61 -16.08 -1.62 -3.19
N THR A 62 -15.88 -1.62 -1.88
CA THR A 62 -16.48 -0.62 -1.01
C THR A 62 -15.52 -0.24 0.11
N PHE A 63 -15.15 1.03 0.13
CA PHE A 63 -14.35 1.65 1.17
C PHE A 63 -15.13 2.82 1.75
N MET A 64 -15.36 2.82 3.07
CA MET A 64 -16.16 3.86 3.72
C MET A 64 -15.64 4.18 5.12
N ASP A 65 -16.00 5.35 5.62
CA ASP A 65 -15.78 5.72 7.01
C ASP A 65 -16.51 4.77 7.96
N ALA A 66 -15.80 4.22 8.94
CA ALA A 66 -16.40 3.42 10.02
C ALA A 66 -16.74 4.26 11.26
N ASP A 67 -16.17 5.46 11.35
CA ASP A 67 -16.42 6.43 12.42
C ASP A 67 -16.51 7.86 11.85
N HIS A 68 -16.94 8.83 12.67
CA HIS A 68 -17.04 10.24 12.28
C HIS A 68 -15.79 11.06 12.62
N LYS A 69 -14.66 10.42 12.93
CA LYS A 69 -13.43 11.15 13.26
C LYS A 69 -12.87 11.83 11.99
N PRO A 70 -12.18 12.97 12.11
CA PRO A 70 -11.37 13.49 11.02
C PRO A 70 -10.25 12.51 10.66
N LEU A 71 -9.68 12.65 9.46
CA LEU A 71 -8.52 11.87 9.05
C LEU A 71 -7.34 12.18 10.00
N GLY A 72 -6.79 11.13 10.62
CA GLY A 72 -5.72 11.22 11.60
C GLY A 72 -5.52 9.90 12.33
N THR A 73 -4.52 9.80 13.21
CA THR A 73 -4.27 8.58 13.99
C THR A 73 -5.52 8.15 14.78
N GLY A 74 -5.87 6.87 14.66
CA GLY A 74 -7.04 6.27 15.30
C GLY A 74 -8.36 6.45 14.56
N LYS A 75 -8.34 7.06 13.36
CA LYS A 75 -9.43 7.01 12.37
C LYS A 75 -9.64 5.58 11.90
N THR A 76 -10.90 5.18 11.71
CA THR A 76 -11.27 3.83 11.30
C THR A 76 -12.07 3.84 10.00
N PHE A 77 -11.70 2.94 9.09
CA PHE A 77 -12.37 2.70 7.82
C PHE A 77 -12.88 1.26 7.77
N LYS A 78 -13.94 1.06 6.98
CA LYS A 78 -14.52 -0.24 6.67
C LYS A 78 -14.23 -0.55 5.21
N ALA A 79 -13.63 -1.71 4.96
CA ALA A 79 -13.39 -2.22 3.62
C ALA A 79 -14.15 -3.55 3.43
N LEU A 80 -14.88 -3.65 2.33
CA LEU A 80 -15.50 -4.88 1.85
C LEU A 80 -14.66 -5.41 0.69
N TYR A 81 -14.38 -6.71 0.65
CA TYR A 81 -13.62 -7.37 -0.42
C TYR A 81 -14.54 -8.10 -1.39
N HIS A 82 -14.16 -8.20 -2.67
CA HIS A 82 -14.98 -8.85 -3.71
C HIS A 82 -15.33 -10.31 -3.37
N ASP A 83 -14.34 -11.09 -2.92
CA ASP A 83 -14.48 -12.56 -2.82
C ASP A 83 -14.77 -13.05 -1.40
N ALA A 84 -14.72 -12.16 -0.42
CA ALA A 84 -15.03 -12.48 0.95
C ALA A 84 -16.18 -11.59 1.40
N ALA A 85 -17.30 -12.20 1.79
CA ALA A 85 -18.32 -11.53 2.62
C ALA A 85 -17.75 -11.02 3.97
N ALA A 86 -16.43 -11.16 4.18
CA ALA A 86 -15.68 -10.54 5.25
C ALA A 86 -15.56 -9.03 5.01
N THR A 87 -16.18 -8.28 5.91
CA THR A 87 -15.79 -6.91 6.18
C THR A 87 -14.51 -6.90 7.00
N THR A 88 -13.54 -6.06 6.64
CA THR A 88 -12.44 -5.72 7.52
C THR A 88 -12.49 -4.28 8.01
N LEU A 89 -11.95 -4.07 9.21
CA LEU A 89 -11.67 -2.75 9.74
C LEU A 89 -10.20 -2.40 9.50
N LEU A 90 -10.01 -1.19 9.00
CA LEU A 90 -8.72 -0.58 8.70
C LEU A 90 -8.56 0.63 9.61
N LYS A 91 -7.47 0.69 10.38
CA LYS A 91 -7.22 1.76 11.34
C LYS A 91 -6.00 2.55 10.90
N VAL A 92 -6.12 3.88 10.90
CA VAL A 92 -4.96 4.76 10.72
C VAL A 92 -4.08 4.64 11.95
N THR A 93 -2.86 4.12 11.78
CA THR A 93 -1.89 3.95 12.88
C THR A 93 -1.00 5.18 12.99
N ASP A 94 -0.58 5.71 11.85
CA ASP A 94 0.37 6.80 11.75
C ASP A 94 -0.09 7.79 10.68
N PHE A 95 0.12 9.07 10.95
CA PHE A 95 -0.42 10.14 10.13
C PHE A 95 0.44 11.40 10.25
N ASP A 96 0.86 11.93 9.10
CA ASP A 96 1.44 13.26 8.96
C ASP A 96 0.76 13.95 7.77
N GLU A 97 0.04 15.03 8.04
CA GLU A 97 -0.84 15.65 7.06
C GLU A 97 -0.06 16.10 5.82
N GLY A 98 -0.50 15.66 4.64
CA GLY A 98 0.13 15.99 3.37
C GLY A 98 1.36 15.16 3.02
N ASN A 99 1.97 14.45 3.97
CA ASN A 99 3.24 13.73 3.76
C ASN A 99 3.10 12.21 3.90
N TYR A 100 2.27 11.73 4.82
CA TYR A 100 2.26 10.32 5.17
C TYR A 100 0.93 9.87 5.79
N VAL A 101 0.50 8.67 5.41
CA VAL A 101 -0.57 7.97 6.13
C VAL A 101 -0.29 6.47 6.10
N ALA A 102 -0.41 5.82 7.26
CA ALA A 102 -0.37 4.37 7.38
C ALA A 102 -1.70 3.84 7.91
N VAL A 103 -2.18 2.79 7.26
CA VAL A 103 -3.44 2.12 7.60
C VAL A 103 -3.14 0.65 7.81
N GLU A 104 -3.55 0.12 8.96
CA GLU A 104 -3.34 -1.27 9.33
C GLU A 104 -4.67 -2.00 9.49
N SER A 105 -4.75 -3.23 9.00
CA SER A 105 -5.91 -4.09 9.19
C SER A 105 -5.73 -5.00 10.39
N ASN A 106 -6.83 -5.28 11.10
CA ASN A 106 -6.86 -6.33 12.12
C ASN A 106 -7.17 -7.73 11.53
N PHE A 107 -7.18 -7.87 10.21
CA PHE A 107 -7.40 -9.15 9.53
C PHE A 107 -6.16 -10.06 9.58
N VAL A 108 -6.29 -11.28 9.04
CA VAL A 108 -5.19 -12.26 8.97
C VAL A 108 -3.96 -11.61 8.32
N PHE A 109 -2.80 -11.79 8.97
CA PHE A 109 -1.49 -11.21 8.61
C PHE A 109 -1.33 -9.70 8.79
N SER A 110 -2.33 -9.02 9.38
CA SER A 110 -2.31 -7.60 9.73
C SER A 110 -1.64 -6.72 8.66
N PRO A 111 -2.15 -6.73 7.41
CA PRO A 111 -1.56 -5.95 6.34
C PRO A 111 -1.56 -4.47 6.70
N ARG A 112 -0.43 -3.81 6.46
CA ARG A 112 -0.21 -2.39 6.66
C ARG A 112 0.10 -1.74 5.32
N ILE A 113 -0.70 -0.75 4.97
CA ILE A 113 -0.59 0.05 3.75
C ILE A 113 -0.08 1.41 4.16
N GLU A 114 1.03 1.84 3.59
CA GLU A 114 1.59 3.16 3.85
C GLU A 114 1.70 3.94 2.54
N LEU A 115 1.25 5.19 2.60
CA LEU A 115 1.31 6.12 1.50
C LEU A 115 2.25 7.25 1.89
N TYR A 116 3.25 7.50 1.06
CA TYR A 116 4.25 8.55 1.24
C TYR A 116 4.13 9.56 0.11
N PHE A 117 4.09 10.84 0.45
CA PHE A 117 3.87 11.91 -0.50
C PHE A 117 5.08 12.83 -0.47
N PHE A 118 5.82 12.84 -1.58
CA PHE A 118 7.04 13.61 -1.70
C PHE A 118 6.82 14.81 -2.60
N ASP A 119 7.33 15.96 -2.16
CA ASP A 119 7.59 17.08 -3.04
C ASP A 119 9.00 16.97 -3.62
N LYS A 120 9.24 17.59 -4.78
CA LYS A 120 10.51 17.48 -5.52
C LYS A 120 11.74 17.93 -4.73
N ASP A 121 11.52 18.74 -3.71
CA ASP A 121 12.57 19.40 -2.96
C ASP A 121 13.13 18.53 -1.82
N LEU A 122 12.46 17.43 -1.46
CA LEU A 122 12.92 16.50 -0.40
C LEU A 122 13.85 15.41 -0.95
N LYS A 123 14.88 15.85 -1.69
CA LYS A 123 15.79 14.98 -2.46
C LYS A 123 16.78 14.15 -1.61
N GLY A 124 16.66 14.14 -0.28
CA GLY A 124 17.67 13.56 0.60
C GLY A 124 17.20 13.00 1.94
N MET A 125 15.89 12.89 2.19
CA MET A 125 15.42 12.57 3.56
C MET A 125 15.08 11.10 3.79
N PHE A 126 15.04 10.26 2.76
CA PHE A 126 14.74 8.83 2.94
C PHE A 126 15.74 7.97 2.17
N HIS A 127 16.78 7.54 2.88
CA HIS A 127 17.60 6.39 2.46
C HIS A 127 16.80 5.14 2.81
N TRP A 128 16.01 4.64 1.87
CA TRP A 128 15.39 3.32 2.01
C TRP A 128 16.45 2.30 1.62
N ASP A 129 17.07 1.68 2.61
CA ASP A 129 17.97 0.57 2.37
C ASP A 129 17.22 -0.52 1.62
N VAL A 130 17.72 -0.86 0.44
CA VAL A 130 17.27 -1.97 -0.39
C VAL A 130 17.66 -3.25 0.35
N VAL A 131 16.86 -3.64 1.33
CA VAL A 131 17.08 -4.89 2.04
C VAL A 131 16.64 -6.05 1.13
N ASN A 132 17.65 -6.80 0.68
CA ASN A 132 17.62 -8.11 0.04
C ASN A 132 17.26 -8.18 -1.46
N GLY A 133 18.26 -7.83 -2.28
CA GLY A 133 18.74 -8.74 -3.33
C GLY A 133 18.07 -8.69 -4.70
N SER A 134 17.07 -7.83 -4.94
CA SER A 134 16.63 -7.51 -6.30
C SER A 134 17.22 -6.18 -6.75
N ASN A 135 18.03 -6.17 -7.81
CA ASN A 135 18.65 -5.01 -8.47
C ASN A 135 17.66 -3.98 -9.07
N GLU A 136 16.41 -3.95 -8.60
CA GLU A 136 15.41 -2.97 -9.02
C GLU A 136 15.39 -1.82 -8.00
N SER A 137 15.77 -0.64 -8.47
CA SER A 137 15.86 0.61 -7.72
C SER A 137 14.57 0.96 -7.01
N GLY A 138 14.52 0.69 -5.70
CA GLY A 138 13.53 1.27 -4.79
C GLY A 138 13.66 2.79 -4.80
N CYS A 139 12.65 3.49 -5.31
CA CYS A 139 12.45 4.95 -5.29
C CYS A 139 13.70 5.84 -5.54
N HIS A 140 14.74 5.31 -6.18
CA HIS A 140 16.01 5.99 -6.40
C HIS A 140 16.01 6.58 -7.81
N ASN A 141 15.79 7.89 -7.82
CA ASN A 141 16.11 8.88 -8.84
C ASN A 141 16.95 8.41 -10.05
N HIS A 142 16.28 8.11 -11.17
CA HIS A 142 16.83 8.47 -12.47
C HIS A 142 16.57 9.98 -12.65
N ILE A 143 17.61 10.78 -12.43
CA ILE A 143 17.59 12.24 -12.56
C ILE A 143 17.54 12.59 -14.05
N SER A 144 16.34 12.83 -14.58
CA SER A 144 16.19 13.58 -15.82
C SER A 144 16.12 15.07 -15.48
N HIS A 145 17.17 15.82 -15.86
CA HIS A 145 17.35 17.26 -15.57
C HIS A 145 16.32 18.20 -16.21
N HIS A 146 15.33 17.65 -16.91
CA HIS A 146 14.27 18.42 -17.57
C HIS A 146 12.92 17.79 -17.28
N GLN A 147 12.21 18.20 -16.21
CA GLN A 147 10.73 18.25 -16.22
C GLN A 147 10.07 18.84 -14.97
N ARG A 148 8.96 19.53 -15.27
CA ARG A 148 7.99 20.33 -14.51
C ARG A 148 7.47 19.78 -13.17
N LEU A 149 7.22 20.70 -12.22
CA LEU A 149 6.34 20.64 -11.03
C LEU A 149 5.45 19.39 -10.93
N GLY A 150 5.82 18.41 -10.10
CA GLY A 150 5.04 17.18 -9.93
C GLY A 150 5.51 16.42 -8.70
N SER A 151 4.56 15.90 -7.93
CA SER A 151 4.82 15.13 -6.71
C SER A 151 5.08 13.65 -7.00
N GLU A 152 5.64 12.94 -6.03
CA GLU A 152 5.83 11.50 -6.10
C GLU A 152 5.00 10.82 -4.98
N LEU A 153 4.36 9.71 -5.31
CA LEU A 153 3.67 8.86 -4.35
C LEU A 153 4.42 7.55 -4.20
N GLY A 154 4.88 7.28 -2.99
CA GLY A 154 5.35 5.97 -2.55
C GLY A 154 4.21 5.19 -1.93
N VAL A 155 4.09 3.92 -2.29
CA VAL A 155 3.16 2.97 -1.67
C VAL A 155 4.00 1.84 -1.10
N ARG A 156 3.90 1.61 0.20
CA ARG A 156 4.50 0.47 0.90
C ARG A 156 3.40 -0.45 1.40
N LEU A 157 3.44 -1.71 0.96
CA LEU A 157 2.60 -2.78 1.48
C LEU A 157 3.46 -3.69 2.35
N THR A 158 3.13 -3.78 3.63
CA THR A 158 3.81 -4.65 4.59
C THR A 158 2.84 -5.68 5.12
N ILE A 159 3.28 -6.95 5.15
CA ILE A 159 2.53 -8.03 5.78
C ILE A 159 3.29 -8.50 7.02
N LYS A 160 2.64 -8.45 8.19
CA LYS A 160 3.21 -8.94 9.44
C LYS A 160 2.86 -10.42 9.61
N SER A 161 3.84 -11.29 9.42
CA SER A 161 3.71 -12.71 9.73
C SER A 161 4.86 -13.14 10.63
N LYS A 162 4.53 -13.81 11.74
CA LYS A 162 5.51 -14.38 12.69
C LYS A 162 5.89 -15.83 12.35
N SER A 163 5.30 -16.42 11.31
CA SER A 163 5.49 -17.83 10.98
C SER A 163 6.77 -18.03 10.16
N ALA A 164 7.73 -18.79 10.69
CA ALA A 164 8.94 -19.18 9.96
C ALA A 164 8.61 -19.88 8.63
N LEU A 165 7.60 -20.75 8.63
CA LEU A 165 7.19 -21.48 7.44
C LEU A 165 6.68 -20.51 6.36
N PHE A 166 5.91 -19.50 6.75
CA PHE A 166 5.47 -18.44 5.85
C PHE A 166 6.68 -17.69 5.26
N GLN A 167 7.66 -17.35 6.10
CA GLN A 167 8.84 -16.60 5.69
C GLN A 167 9.66 -17.31 4.59
N TYR A 168 9.94 -18.60 4.81
CA TYR A 168 10.86 -19.36 3.93
C TYR A 168 10.19 -20.03 2.74
N THR A 169 8.87 -20.14 2.69
CA THR A 169 8.16 -20.83 1.58
C THR A 169 7.27 -19.89 0.79
N LEU A 170 6.33 -19.21 1.44
CA LEU A 170 5.31 -18.38 0.78
C LEU A 170 5.76 -16.94 0.57
N GLY A 171 6.74 -16.47 1.35
CA GLY A 171 7.19 -15.08 1.34
C GLY A 171 7.67 -14.58 -0.02
N ILE A 172 8.27 -15.43 -0.86
CA ILE A 172 8.70 -15.06 -2.22
C ILE A 172 7.47 -14.84 -3.12
N SER A 173 6.54 -15.80 -3.15
CA SER A 173 5.32 -15.72 -3.95
C SER A 173 4.44 -14.54 -3.52
N ILE A 174 4.32 -14.30 -2.22
CA ILE A 174 3.54 -13.19 -1.67
C ILE A 174 4.19 -11.86 -2.01
N ARG A 175 5.53 -11.73 -1.93
CA ARG A 175 6.22 -10.51 -2.38
C ARG A 175 6.01 -10.25 -3.88
N ALA A 176 6.06 -11.29 -4.72
CA ALA A 176 5.79 -11.16 -6.15
C ALA A 176 4.35 -10.70 -6.41
N PHE A 177 3.38 -11.30 -5.71
CA PHE A 177 1.97 -10.92 -5.79
C PHE A 177 1.72 -9.49 -5.32
N LEU A 178 2.22 -9.10 -4.13
CA LEU A 178 2.11 -7.74 -3.60
C LEU A 178 2.73 -6.72 -4.54
N ARG A 179 3.86 -7.04 -5.15
CA ARG A 179 4.52 -6.18 -6.14
C ARG A 179 3.66 -5.99 -7.38
N GLN A 180 3.12 -7.07 -7.93
CA GLN A 180 2.22 -7.00 -9.07
C GLN A 180 0.98 -6.17 -8.75
N GLU A 181 0.39 -6.38 -7.58
CA GLU A 181 -0.82 -5.66 -7.16
C GLU A 181 -0.53 -4.18 -6.91
N THR A 182 0.58 -3.84 -6.24
CA THR A 182 0.98 -2.44 -6.04
C THR A 182 1.22 -1.72 -7.37
N ARG A 183 1.80 -2.39 -8.38
CA ARG A 183 1.97 -1.83 -9.75
C ARG A 183 0.61 -1.55 -10.40
N ARG A 184 -0.36 -2.45 -10.25
CA ARG A 184 -1.73 -2.25 -10.74
C ARG A 184 -2.40 -1.07 -10.04
N LEU A 185 -2.33 -1.01 -8.71
CA LEU A 185 -2.88 0.10 -7.91
C LEU A 185 -2.35 1.46 -8.37
N LEU A 186 -1.03 1.60 -8.53
CA LEU A 186 -0.41 2.83 -9.01
C LEU A 186 -0.78 3.19 -10.46
N SER A 187 -1.04 2.18 -11.30
CA SER A 187 -1.47 2.39 -12.69
C SER A 187 -2.93 2.85 -12.75
N ASN A 188 -3.79 2.22 -11.96
CA ASN A 188 -5.21 2.56 -11.85
C ASN A 188 -5.39 3.94 -11.22
N LEU A 189 -4.63 4.26 -10.16
CA LEU A 189 -4.66 5.58 -9.55
C LEU A 189 -4.35 6.69 -10.56
N GLU A 190 -3.32 6.51 -11.38
CA GLU A 190 -3.01 7.47 -12.45
C GLU A 190 -4.17 7.62 -13.43
N ALA A 191 -4.76 6.51 -13.90
CA ALA A 191 -5.90 6.55 -14.82
C ALA A 191 -7.12 7.27 -14.22
N VAL A 192 -7.42 7.03 -12.94
CA VAL A 192 -8.56 7.64 -12.23
C VAL A 192 -8.33 9.13 -12.02
N ILE A 193 -7.12 9.55 -11.63
CA ILE A 193 -6.78 10.97 -11.50
C ILE A 193 -6.89 11.69 -12.84
N GLN A 194 -6.32 11.12 -13.91
CA GLN A 194 -6.38 11.71 -15.26
C GLN A 194 -7.84 11.89 -15.73
N ARG A 195 -8.69 10.90 -15.49
CA ARG A 195 -10.13 10.97 -15.83
C ARG A 195 -10.85 12.06 -15.04
N TYR A 196 -10.59 12.16 -13.74
CA TYR A 196 -11.22 13.17 -12.88
C TYR A 196 -10.85 14.60 -13.31
N LEU A 197 -9.58 14.82 -13.65
CA LEU A 197 -9.10 16.12 -14.09
C LEU A 197 -9.60 16.52 -15.47
N TRP A 198 -9.66 15.56 -16.41
CA TRP A 198 -10.26 15.79 -17.71
C TRP A 198 -11.70 16.29 -17.56
N TRP A 199 -12.49 15.61 -16.72
CA TRP A 199 -13.87 15.99 -16.44
C TRP A 199 -13.97 17.40 -15.84
N HIS A 200 -13.18 17.69 -14.81
CA HIS A 200 -13.22 18.99 -14.13
C HIS A 200 -12.80 20.16 -15.05
N ASN A 201 -11.78 19.96 -15.90
CA ASN A 201 -11.33 21.00 -16.83
C ASN A 201 -12.36 21.26 -17.94
N HIS A 202 -12.99 20.20 -18.47
CA HIS A 202 -13.98 20.32 -19.55
C HIS A 202 -15.25 21.06 -19.08
N PHE A 203 -15.79 20.72 -17.90
CA PHE A 203 -16.96 21.40 -17.34
C PHE A 203 -16.67 22.88 -17.05
N ARG A 204 -15.46 23.22 -16.58
CA ARG A 204 -15.09 24.60 -16.30
C ARG A 204 -15.04 25.48 -17.54
N THR A 205 -14.65 24.91 -18.69
CA THR A 205 -14.65 25.63 -19.97
C THR A 205 -16.05 25.87 -20.52
N GLU A 206 -16.98 24.93 -20.30
CA GLU A 206 -18.36 25.06 -20.80
C GLU A 206 -19.17 26.12 -20.04
N ILE A 207 -18.98 26.24 -18.72
CA ILE A 207 -19.67 27.22 -17.88
C ILE A 207 -19.20 28.65 -18.16
N ARG A 208 -17.93 28.86 -18.54
CA ARG A 208 -17.40 30.19 -18.89
C ARG A 208 -17.74 30.65 -20.30
N GLY A 209 -18.21 29.74 -21.16
CA GLY A 209 -18.61 30.04 -22.54
C GLY A 209 -20.09 30.37 -22.71
N ARG A 210 -20.87 30.39 -21.63
CA ARG A 210 -22.25 30.89 -21.58
C ARG A 210 -22.31 32.15 -20.73
#